data_AF-A0A448W9Q5-F1
#
_entry.id   AF-A0A448W9Q5-F1
#
_cell.length_a   1.000
_cell.length_b   1.000
_cell.length_c   1.000
_cell.angle_alpha   90.00
_cell.angle_beta   90.00
_cell.angle_gamma   90.00
#
_symmetry.space_group_name_H-M   'P 1'
#
loop_
_entity.id
_entity.type
_entity.pdbx_description
1 polymer ?
#
loop_
_entity_poly.entity_id
_entity_poly.type
_entity_poly.pdbx_seq_one_letter_code
_entity_poly.pdbx_strand_id
1 'polypeptide(L)'
;MFTVSGSDVVLLDASDSIDNHVSNFDSRDNRFLVDSSFNQTLKMEEIEKLKSSGLCGHDLLEAFAKHSASFDSKTKFSQDKYLAKKRKRHLMYFSIQPASSRFLCEMYGKIVFTTFFNVFTKLLNLRRTITCCLSHLLCADPYLLMLNN
;
A
#
# COMPACT_ATOMS: atom_id res chain seq x y z
N MET A 1 12.60 -4.32 18.75
CA MET A 1 12.19 -4.29 17.31
C MET A 1 13.34 -3.63 16.55
N PHE A 2 13.61 -3.93 15.28
CA PHE A 2 14.74 -3.32 14.57
C PHE A 2 14.26 -2.44 13.42
N THR A 3 14.91 -1.30 13.21
CA THR A 3 14.76 -0.44 12.03
C THR A 3 16.02 -0.45 11.18
N VAL A 4 15.84 -0.20 9.89
CA VAL A 4 16.96 0.13 8.99
C VAL A 4 16.97 1.64 8.78
N SER A 5 18.06 2.30 9.15
CA SER A 5 18.31 3.71 8.82
C SER A 5 19.59 3.80 8.00
N GLY A 6 19.45 3.92 6.68
CA GLY A 6 20.59 3.87 5.77
C GLY A 6 21.23 2.48 5.74
N SER A 7 22.53 2.39 6.07
CA SER A 7 23.28 1.13 6.17
C SER A 7 23.14 0.44 7.53
N ASP A 8 22.65 1.15 8.55
CA ASP A 8 22.77 0.71 9.94
C ASP A 8 21.46 0.13 10.45
N VAL A 9 21.58 -0.91 11.29
CA VAL A 9 20.46 -1.56 11.97
C VAL A 9 20.38 -1.05 13.40
N VAL A 10 19.28 -0.37 13.72
CA VAL A 10 19.08 0.23 15.04
C VAL A 10 18.06 -0.59 15.83
N LEU A 11 18.37 -0.85 17.11
CA LEU A 11 17.43 -1.41 18.07
C LEU A 11 16.44 -0.32 18.48
N LEU A 12 15.15 -0.58 18.25
CA LEU A 12 14.07 0.14 18.88
C LEU A 12 13.76 -0.48 20.22
N ASP A 13 13.81 0.36 21.25
CA ASP A 13 13.30 0.06 22.58
C ASP A 13 11.78 -0.13 22.53
N ALA A 14 11.28 -1.05 23.35
CA ALA A 14 9.89 -1.50 23.36
C ALA A 14 8.88 -0.46 23.91
N SER A 15 9.26 0.82 23.99
CA SER A 15 8.47 1.89 24.58
C SER A 15 7.35 2.44 23.66
N ASP A 16 7.37 2.15 22.36
CA ASP A 16 6.41 2.71 21.40
C ASP A 16 5.18 1.83 21.15
N SER A 17 4.64 1.20 22.20
CA SER A 17 3.35 0.56 22.09
C SER A 17 2.55 0.66 23.39
N ILE A 18 1.89 1.81 23.58
CA ILE A 18 0.54 1.93 24.13
C ILE A 18 -0.04 3.24 23.56
N ASP A 19 -0.73 3.16 22.42
CA ASP A 19 -1.72 4.20 22.07
C ASP A 19 -2.96 3.90 22.94
N ASN A 20 -2.92 4.32 24.21
CA ASN A 20 -4.10 4.37 25.08
C ASN A 20 -5.02 5.46 24.54
N HIS A 21 -5.79 5.11 23.51
CA HIS A 21 -6.65 6.06 22.86
C HIS A 21 -7.97 6.16 23.63
N VAL A 22 -8.01 7.09 24.59
CA VAL A 22 -9.26 7.59 25.16
C VAL A 22 -10.18 8.02 24.02
N SER A 23 -11.34 7.36 23.93
CA SER A 23 -12.39 7.65 22.94
C SER A 23 -13.06 8.98 23.26
N ASN A 24 -12.39 10.08 22.91
CA ASN A 24 -13.08 11.35 22.76
C ASN A 24 -14.03 11.18 21.57
N PHE A 25 -15.33 11.32 21.80
CA PHE A 25 -16.33 11.31 20.74
C PHE A 25 -16.10 12.54 19.85
N ASP A 26 -15.31 12.37 18.81
CA ASP A 26 -15.10 13.37 17.78
C ASP A 26 -16.36 13.48 16.92
N SER A 27 -17.05 14.62 16.97
CA SER A 27 -18.23 14.92 16.15
C SER A 27 -17.89 15.26 14.69
N ARG A 28 -16.67 14.95 14.24
CA ARG A 28 -16.20 15.21 12.87
C ARG A 28 -16.83 14.18 11.92
N ASP A 29 -17.26 14.62 10.73
CA ASP A 29 -17.92 13.79 9.71
C ASP A 29 -17.31 14.05 8.32
N ASN A 30 -17.38 13.06 7.44
CA ASN A 30 -16.74 13.05 6.12
C ASN A 30 -17.57 13.71 5.00
N ARG A 31 -18.72 14.32 5.31
CA ARG A 31 -19.65 14.87 4.28
C ARG A 31 -19.05 15.97 3.40
N PHE A 32 -18.08 16.71 3.92
CA PHE A 32 -17.42 17.81 3.21
C PHE A 32 -16.06 17.41 2.60
N LEU A 33 -15.68 16.13 2.67
CA LEU A 33 -14.45 15.66 2.04
C LEU A 33 -14.65 15.50 0.53
N VAL A 34 -13.91 16.30 -0.24
CA VAL A 34 -13.87 16.19 -1.70
C VAL A 34 -12.63 15.39 -2.10
N ASP A 35 -12.83 14.37 -2.94
CA ASP A 35 -11.71 13.62 -3.50
C ASP A 35 -11.07 14.44 -4.64
N SER A 36 -9.86 14.96 -4.38
CA SER A 36 -9.10 15.72 -5.34
C SER A 36 -7.65 15.22 -5.36
N SER A 37 -7.02 15.26 -6.54
CA SER A 37 -5.60 14.93 -6.69
C SER A 37 -4.67 15.90 -5.93
N PHE A 38 -5.20 17.07 -5.53
CA PHE A 38 -4.49 18.10 -4.78
C PHE A 38 -4.52 17.88 -3.26
N ASN A 39 -5.26 16.89 -2.77
CA ASN A 39 -5.35 16.58 -1.34
C ASN A 39 -4.00 16.17 -0.71
N GLN A 40 -3.04 15.76 -1.54
CA GLN A 40 -1.65 15.54 -1.16
C GLN A 40 -0.75 16.50 -1.93
N THR A 41 -0.11 17.43 -1.22
CA THR A 41 0.75 18.44 -1.86
C THR A 41 2.11 17.87 -2.25
N LEU A 42 2.63 16.92 -1.45
CA LEU A 42 3.99 16.41 -1.59
C LEU A 42 4.11 15.43 -2.78
N LYS A 43 4.99 15.76 -3.73
CA LYS A 43 5.18 15.01 -4.98
C LYS A 43 6.10 13.81 -4.80
N MET A 44 6.04 12.85 -5.73
CA MET A 44 6.89 11.64 -5.67
C MET A 44 8.39 11.97 -5.66
N GLU A 45 8.82 12.93 -6.48
CA GLU A 45 10.22 13.39 -6.52
C GLU A 45 10.71 13.93 -5.17
N GLU A 46 9.83 14.63 -4.44
CA GLU A 46 10.14 15.15 -3.10
C GLU A 46 10.21 14.03 -2.07
N ILE A 47 9.33 13.03 -2.17
CA ILE A 47 9.39 11.83 -1.30
C ILE A 47 10.72 11.09 -1.50
N GLU A 48 11.18 10.96 -2.74
CA GLU A 48 12.45 10.30 -3.04
C GLU A 48 13.65 11.08 -2.50
N LYS A 49 13.62 12.42 -2.60
CA LYS A 49 14.63 13.29 -1.98
C LYS A 49 14.67 13.16 -0.46
N LEU A 50 13.50 13.12 0.20
CA LEU A 50 13.42 12.94 1.66
C LEU A 50 13.94 11.56 2.10
N LYS A 51 13.71 10.53 1.28
CA LYS A 51 14.26 9.20 1.55
C LYS A 51 15.77 9.15 1.33
N SER A 52 16.26 9.76 0.25
CA SER A 52 17.70 9.77 -0.06
C SER A 52 18.52 10.61 0.91
N SER A 53 17.93 11.65 1.50
CA SER A 53 18.55 12.44 2.57
C SER A 53 18.66 11.68 3.90
N GLY A 54 18.16 10.43 3.98
CA GLY A 54 18.25 9.61 5.18
C GLY A 54 17.34 10.04 6.32
N LEU A 55 16.23 10.77 6.03
CA LEU A 55 15.27 11.10 7.08
C LEU A 55 14.72 9.82 7.72
N CYS A 56 14.51 9.86 9.03
CA CYS A 56 13.85 8.78 9.73
C CYS A 56 12.44 8.59 9.16
N GLY A 57 11.99 7.33 9.02
CA GLY A 57 10.65 7.05 8.50
C GLY A 57 9.54 7.63 9.38
N HIS A 58 9.81 7.94 10.66
CA HIS A 58 8.90 8.65 11.54
C HIS A 58 8.68 10.10 11.09
N ASP A 59 9.75 10.83 10.83
CA ASP A 59 9.70 12.23 10.36
C ASP A 59 9.00 12.33 9.00
N LEU A 60 9.18 11.31 8.16
CA LEU A 60 8.48 11.22 6.88
C LEU A 60 6.96 11.09 7.06
N LEU A 61 6.49 10.42 8.12
CA LEU A 61 5.06 10.31 8.42
C LEU A 61 4.48 11.62 8.92
N GLU A 62 5.23 12.35 9.74
CA GLU A 62 4.84 13.67 10.18
C GLU A 62 4.74 14.63 8.98
N ALA A 63 5.70 14.58 8.06
CA ALA A 63 5.63 15.31 6.80
C ALA A 63 4.38 14.90 5.98
N PHE A 64 4.05 13.61 5.90
CA PHE A 64 2.83 13.17 5.20
C PHE A 64 1.53 13.68 5.84
N ALA A 65 1.49 13.85 7.16
CA ALA A 65 0.34 14.42 7.86
C ALA A 65 0.26 15.93 7.58
N LYS A 66 1.37 16.67 7.73
CA LYS A 66 1.46 18.12 7.50
C LYS A 66 1.11 18.54 6.06
N HIS A 67 1.50 17.75 5.07
CA HIS A 67 1.27 18.05 3.65
C HIS A 67 -0.03 17.44 3.08
N SER A 68 -0.96 17.02 3.95
CA SER A 68 -2.28 16.52 3.53
C SER A 68 -3.37 17.53 3.91
N ALA A 69 -3.98 18.15 2.90
CA ALA A 69 -4.97 19.21 3.08
C ALA A 69 -6.23 18.76 3.83
N SER A 70 -6.58 17.47 3.73
CA SER A 70 -7.80 16.90 4.32
C SER A 70 -7.53 16.05 5.56
N PHE A 71 -6.32 16.08 6.13
CA PHE A 71 -5.99 15.22 7.27
C PHE A 71 -6.71 15.67 8.54
N ASP A 72 -6.75 16.98 8.81
CA ASP A 72 -7.34 17.52 10.04
C ASP A 72 -8.87 17.46 10.06
N SER A 73 -9.50 17.56 8.88
CA SER A 73 -10.95 17.47 8.73
C SER A 73 -11.51 16.05 8.85
N LYS A 74 -10.65 15.02 8.82
CA LYS A 74 -11.05 13.61 8.95
C LYS A 74 -11.38 13.26 10.40
N THR A 75 -12.18 12.20 10.54
CA THR A 75 -12.43 11.57 11.85
C THR A 75 -11.16 10.97 12.43
N LYS A 76 -11.08 10.89 13.77
CA LYS A 76 -9.91 10.33 14.47
C LYS A 76 -9.54 8.92 14.00
N PHE A 77 -10.54 8.05 13.86
CA PHE A 77 -10.36 6.72 13.27
C PHE A 77 -9.77 6.76 11.85
N SER A 78 -10.20 7.72 11.03
CA SER A 78 -9.70 7.88 9.66
C SER A 78 -8.26 8.41 9.63
N GLN A 79 -7.90 9.27 10.59
CA GLN A 79 -6.53 9.76 10.79
C GLN A 79 -5.61 8.60 11.20
N ASP A 80 -6.00 7.81 12.20
CA ASP A 80 -5.23 6.66 12.68
C ASP A 80 -5.04 5.62 11.59
N LYS A 81 -6.12 5.32 10.85
CA LYS A 81 -6.08 4.43 9.68
C LYS A 81 -5.12 4.95 8.61
N TYR A 82 -5.10 6.25 8.34
CA TYR A 82 -4.19 6.86 7.37
C TYR A 82 -2.73 6.72 7.85
N LEU A 83 -2.45 7.06 9.11
CA LEU A 83 -1.12 6.94 9.70
C LEU A 83 -0.65 5.47 9.71
N ALA A 84 -1.50 4.52 10.12
CA ALA A 84 -1.17 3.09 10.10
C ALA A 84 -0.82 2.60 8.68
N LYS A 85 -1.58 3.05 7.66
CA LYS A 85 -1.30 2.72 6.25
C LYS A 85 0.05 3.29 5.81
N LYS A 86 0.35 4.55 6.16
CA LYS A 86 1.62 5.19 5.80
C LYS A 86 2.79 4.56 6.57
N ARG A 87 2.62 4.27 7.86
CA ARG A 87 3.58 3.55 8.70
C ARG A 87 4.00 2.25 8.04
N LYS A 88 3.03 1.40 7.68
CA LYS A 88 3.30 0.12 7.00
C LYS A 88 4.06 0.26 5.67
N ARG A 89 3.92 1.39 4.97
CA ARG A 89 4.58 1.61 3.66
C ARG A 89 5.96 2.22 3.77
N HIS A 90 6.19 3.07 4.77
CA HIS A 90 7.38 3.92 4.85
C HIS A 90 8.29 3.59 6.02
N LEU A 91 7.80 2.83 7.01
CA LEU A 91 8.62 2.25 8.07
C LEU A 91 8.82 0.76 7.77
N MET A 92 10.09 0.38 7.66
CA MET A 92 10.49 -1.02 7.58
C MET A 92 10.98 -1.46 8.95
N TYR A 93 10.18 -2.29 9.60
CA TYR A 93 10.54 -2.93 10.85
C TYR A 93 10.72 -4.42 10.64
N PHE A 94 11.73 -4.99 11.27
CA PHE A 94 11.88 -6.44 11.34
C PHE A 94 12.18 -6.87 12.78
N SER A 95 11.83 -8.10 13.09
CA SER A 95 12.14 -8.71 14.38
C SER A 95 12.81 -10.06 14.12
N ILE A 96 13.91 -10.31 14.81
CA ILE A 96 14.55 -11.63 14.82
C ILE A 96 13.78 -12.49 15.83
N GLN A 97 13.29 -13.63 15.38
CA GLN A 97 12.54 -14.58 16.20
C GLN A 97 13.26 -15.94 16.18
N PRO A 98 13.20 -16.72 17.28
CA PRO A 98 13.79 -18.05 17.31
C PRO A 98 13.08 -18.99 16.32
N ALA A 99 13.83 -19.92 15.75
CA ALA A 99 13.30 -20.94 14.85
C ALA A 99 12.43 -21.94 15.63
N SER A 100 11.13 -21.67 15.70
CA SER A 100 10.12 -22.57 16.27
C SER A 100 9.30 -23.21 15.17
N SER A 101 8.85 -24.45 15.40
CA SER A 101 7.93 -25.16 14.50
C SER A 101 6.68 -24.33 14.15
N ARG A 102 6.15 -23.56 15.11
CA ARG A 102 5.03 -22.64 14.89
C ARG A 102 5.36 -21.57 13.86
N PHE A 103 6.48 -20.86 14.03
CA PHE A 103 6.89 -19.80 13.13
C PHE A 103 7.22 -20.32 11.73
N LEU A 104 7.86 -21.49 11.64
CA LEU A 104 8.12 -22.15 10.37
C LEU A 104 6.81 -22.48 9.64
N CYS A 105 5.84 -23.12 10.33
CA CYS A 105 4.54 -23.45 9.74
C CYS A 105 3.78 -22.21 9.27
N GLU A 106 3.74 -21.16 10.10
CA GLU A 106 3.08 -19.90 9.74
C GLU A 106 3.73 -19.21 8.53
N MET A 107 5.07 -19.21 8.46
CA MET A 107 5.82 -18.67 7.34
C MET A 107 5.51 -19.44 6.05
N TYR A 108 5.65 -20.76 6.05
CA TYR A 108 5.37 -21.59 4.87
C TYR A 108 3.90 -21.52 4.44
N GLY A 109 2.96 -21.47 5.38
CA GLY A 109 1.53 -21.33 5.09
C GLY A 109 1.20 -20.04 4.34
N LYS A 110 1.78 -18.90 4.75
CA LYS A 110 1.56 -17.60 4.09
C LYS A 110 2.22 -17.52 2.71
N ILE A 111 3.43 -18.08 2.57
CA ILE A 111 4.17 -18.05 1.30
C ILE A 111 3.46 -18.90 0.24
N VAL A 112 3.10 -20.14 0.56
CA VAL A 112 2.50 -21.07 -0.41
C VAL A 112 1.08 -20.64 -0.82
N PHE A 113 0.29 -20.10 0.10
CA PHE A 113 -1.04 -19.58 -0.21
C PHE A 113 -0.99 -18.40 -1.18
N THR A 114 -0.04 -17.48 -0.98
CA THR A 114 0.08 -16.29 -1.84
C THR A 114 0.64 -16.62 -3.22
N THR A 115 1.61 -17.53 -3.35
CA THR A 115 2.15 -17.94 -4.65
C THR A 115 1.09 -18.66 -5.50
N PHE A 116 0.33 -19.58 -4.90
CA PHE A 116 -0.73 -20.32 -5.59
C PHE A 116 -1.82 -19.38 -6.15
N PHE A 117 -2.33 -18.45 -5.31
CA PHE A 117 -3.38 -17.52 -5.72
C PHE A 117 -2.91 -16.51 -6.78
N ASN A 118 -1.66 -16.04 -6.67
CA ASN A 118 -1.08 -15.09 -7.63
C ASN A 118 -0.82 -15.70 -9.01
N VAL A 119 -0.38 -16.97 -9.06
CA VAL A 119 -0.22 -17.69 -10.35
C VAL A 119 -1.58 -17.96 -10.97
N PHE A 120 -2.55 -18.41 -10.19
CA PHE A 120 -3.89 -18.72 -10.69
C PHE A 120 -4.64 -17.47 -11.21
N THR A 121 -4.56 -16.35 -10.49
CA THR A 121 -5.15 -15.07 -10.94
C THR A 121 -4.47 -14.52 -12.19
N LYS A 122 -3.13 -14.65 -12.33
CA LYS A 122 -2.43 -14.30 -13.58
C LYS A 122 -2.87 -15.18 -14.76
N LEU A 123 -3.03 -16.49 -14.55
CA LEU A 123 -3.51 -17.42 -15.57
C LEU A 123 -4.95 -17.13 -16.00
N LEU A 124 -5.85 -16.83 -15.06
CA LEU A 124 -7.23 -16.47 -15.37
C LEU A 124 -7.34 -15.13 -16.12
N ASN A 125 -6.52 -14.15 -15.78
CA ASN A 125 -6.46 -12.87 -16.49
C ASN A 125 -5.89 -13.02 -17.91
N LEU A 126 -4.83 -13.81 -18.08
CA LEU A 126 -4.26 -14.12 -19.40
C LEU A 126 -5.27 -14.85 -20.29
N ARG A 127 -6.03 -15.80 -19.73
CA ARG A 127 -7.11 -16.49 -20.44
C ARG A 127 -8.20 -15.53 -20.91
N ARG A 128 -8.64 -14.59 -20.06
CA ARG A 128 -9.64 -13.55 -20.45
C ARG A 128 -9.13 -12.67 -21.59
N THR A 129 -7.86 -12.26 -21.55
CA THR A 129 -7.25 -11.43 -22.59
C THR A 129 -7.18 -12.18 -23.92
N ILE A 130 -6.72 -13.44 -23.92
CA ILE A 130 -6.62 -14.26 -25.13
C ILE A 130 -8.00 -14.51 -25.75
N THR A 131 -9.02 -14.79 -24.94
CA THR A 131 -10.39 -14.98 -25.45
C THR A 131 -10.98 -13.72 -26.08
N CYS A 132 -10.69 -12.53 -25.53
CA CYS A 132 -11.14 -11.25 -26.08
C CYS A 132 -10.48 -10.95 -27.45
N CYS A 133 -9.18 -11.23 -27.57
CA CYS A 133 -8.46 -11.03 -28.82
C CYS A 133 -8.92 -12.01 -29.92
N LEU A 134 -9.19 -13.27 -29.57
CA LEU A 134 -9.73 -14.23 -30.55
C LEU A 134 -11.13 -13.87 -31.04
N SER A 135 -12.00 -13.33 -30.18
CA SER A 135 -13.33 -12.87 -30.62
C SER A 135 -13.26 -11.66 -31.56
N HIS A 136 -12.27 -10.77 -31.38
CA HIS A 136 -12.06 -9.64 -32.28
C HIS A 136 -11.54 -10.06 -33.66
N LEU A 137 -10.66 -11.08 -33.73
CA LEU A 137 -10.19 -11.60 -35.02
C LEU A 137 -11.26 -12.38 -35.79
N LEU A 138 -12.16 -13.07 -35.11
CA LEU A 138 -13.26 -13.83 -35.75
C LEU A 138 -14.46 -12.96 -36.14
N CYS A 139 -14.49 -11.69 -35.71
CA CYS A 139 -15.52 -10.72 -36.07
C CYS A 139 -15.04 -9.69 -37.11
N ALA A 140 -13.82 -9.85 -37.64
CA ALA A 140 -13.33 -9.07 -38.78
C ALA A 140 -14.09 -9.47 -40.05
N ASP A 141 -15.16 -8.73 -40.30
CA ASP A 141 -16.05 -8.66 -41.47
C ASP A 141 -15.95 -9.73 -42.58
N PRO A 142 -16.96 -10.61 -42.72
CA PRO A 142 -17.14 -11.44 -43.93
C PRO A 142 -17.54 -10.64 -45.19
N TYR A 143 -17.64 -9.30 -45.12
CA TYR A 143 -18.13 -8.46 -46.23
C TYR A 143 -17.03 -7.79 -47.07
N LEU A 144 -15.73 -7.94 -46.73
CA LEU A 144 -14.63 -7.32 -47.49
C LEU A 144 -14.24 -8.06 -48.79
N LEU A 145 -14.96 -9.14 -49.15
CA LEU A 145 -14.72 -9.93 -50.36
C LEU A 145 -15.59 -9.53 -51.57
N MET A 146 -16.48 -8.52 -51.44
CA MET A 146 -17.42 -8.11 -52.50
C MET A 146 -17.05 -6.81 -53.23
N LEU A 147 -15.85 -6.24 -53.00
CA LEU A 147 -15.40 -4.99 -53.62
C LEU A 147 -14.06 -5.13 -54.33
N ASN A 148 -13.94 -6.12 -55.21
CA ASN A 148 -12.94 -6.14 -56.27
C ASN A 148 -13.56 -6.83 -57.50
N ASN A 149 -14.36 -6.07 -58.25
CA ASN A 149 -14.66 -6.29 -59.66
C ASN A 149 -14.30 -5.02 -60.42
#